data_AF-A0A929J6H4-F1
#
_entry.id   AF-A0A929J6H4-F1
#
_cell.length_a   1.000
_cell.length_b   1.000
_cell.length_c   1.000
_cell.angle_alpha   90.00
_cell.angle_beta   90.00
_cell.angle_gamma   90.00
#
_symmetry.space_group_name_H-M   'P 1'
#
loop_
_entity.id
_entity.type
_entity.pdbx_description
1 polymer ?
#
loop_
_entity_poly.entity_id
_entity_poly.type
_entity_poly.pdbx_seq_one_letter_code
_entity_poly.pdbx_strand_id
1 'polypeptide(L)' 'MQTMADRDGVIWFDGEMVDWRDAKIHVLTHTLHYGMG' A
#
# COMPACT_ATOMS: atom_id res chain seq x y z
N MET A 1 -11.97 13.90 8.27
CA MET A 1 -12.35 12.59 7.71
C MET A 1 -11.08 11.82 7.44
N GLN A 2 -10.93 10.60 7.96
CA GLN A 2 -9.74 9.77 7.69
C GLN A 2 -9.80 9.19 6.26
N THR A 3 -8.66 9.11 5.59
CA THR A 3 -8.55 8.54 4.23
C THR A 3 -8.34 7.02 4.30
N MET A 4 -8.19 6.35 3.15
CA MET A 4 -7.79 4.94 3.13
C MET A 4 -6.31 4.76 3.50
N ALA A 5 -5.47 5.76 3.26
CA ALA A 5 -4.03 5.71 3.55
C ALA A 5 -3.70 6.04 5.02
N ASP A 6 -4.55 6.84 5.69
CA ASP A 6 -4.32 7.29 7.06
C ASP A 6 -5.25 6.56 8.05
N ARG A 7 -4.82 5.36 8.46
CA ARG A 7 -5.52 4.50 9.42
C ARG A 7 -4.51 3.82 10.34
N ASP A 8 -4.98 3.40 11.51
CA ASP A 8 -4.21 2.59 12.44
C ASP A 8 -4.39 1.11 12.13
N GLY A 9 -3.38 0.30 12.44
CA GLY A 9 -3.35 -1.14 12.19
C GLY A 9 -2.19 -1.54 11.30
N VAL A 10 -2.27 -2.75 10.77
CA VAL A 10 -1.22 -3.39 9.97
C VAL A 10 -1.79 -3.92 8.65
N ILE A 11 -0.96 -3.92 7.61
CA ILE A 11 -1.23 -4.54 6.31
C ILE A 11 -0.24 -5.69 6.13
N TRP A 12 -0.71 -6.85 5.66
CA TRP A 12 0.20 -7.90 5.22
C TRP A 12 0.76 -7.52 3.85
N PHE A 13 2.07 -7.37 3.76
CA PHE A 13 2.78 -6.86 2.58
C PHE A 13 4.05 -7.68 2.36
N ASP A 14 4.13 -8.37 1.22
CA ASP A 14 5.28 -9.18 0.79
C ASP A 14 5.82 -10.19 1.82
N GLY A 15 4.92 -10.83 2.57
CA GLY A 15 5.28 -11.85 3.56
C GLY A 15 5.33 -11.36 5.01
N GLU A 16 5.25 -10.05 5.24
CA GLU A 16 5.44 -9.44 6.55
C GLU A 16 4.23 -8.57 6.95
N MET A 17 4.03 -8.38 8.26
CA MET A 17 3.04 -7.42 8.76
C MET A 17 3.72 -6.06 8.88
N VAL A 18 3.28 -5.08 8.09
CA VAL A 18 3.80 -3.70 8.12
C VAL A 18 2.76 -2.75 8.70
N ASP A 19 3.20 -1.64 9.30
CA ASP A 19 2.30 -0.57 9.74
C ASP A 19 1.49 -0.05 8.54
N TRP A 20 0.20 0.22 8.75
CA TRP A 20 -0.73 0.59 7.69
C TRP A 20 -0.21 1.73 6.80
N ARG A 21 0.43 2.73 7.43
CA ARG A 21 0.95 3.92 6.75
C ARG A 21 2.22 3.63 5.93
N ASP A 22 2.87 2.49 6.15
CA ASP A 22 4.12 2.11 5.49
C ASP A 22 3.93 1.16 4.30
N ALA A 23 2.71 0.64 4.09
CA ALA A 23 2.33 -0.13 2.89
C ALA A 23 2.24 0.77 1.64
N LYS A 24 3.39 1.30 1.20
CA LYS A 24 3.54 2.20 0.06
C LYS A 24 4.18 1.49 -1.12
N ILE A 25 3.81 1.94 -2.31
CA ILE A 25 4.50 1.59 -3.57
C ILE A 25 5.07 2.85 -4.20
N HIS A 26 6.08 2.70 -5.06
CA HIS A 26 6.61 3.82 -5.82
C HIS A 26 5.59 4.31 -6.87
N VAL A 27 5.63 5.60 -7.20
CA VAL A 27 4.74 6.19 -8.21
C VAL A 27 4.99 5.67 -9.62
N LEU A 28 5.99 4.81 -9.86
CA LEU A 28 6.29 4.20 -11.16
C LEU A 28 6.00 2.68 -11.18
N THR A 29 5.15 2.19 -10.28
CA THR A 29 4.75 0.78 -10.29
C THR A 29 4.00 0.41 -11.58
N HIS A 30 4.36 -0.72 -12.19
CA HIS A 30 3.86 -1.15 -13.49
C HIS A 30 2.32 -1.29 -13.52
N THR A 31 1.73 -1.97 -12.54
CA THR A 31 0.27 -2.16 -12.44
C THR A 31 -0.49 -0.84 -12.39
N LEU A 32 0.10 0.21 -11.80
CA LEU A 32 -0.52 1.54 -11.74
C LEU A 32 -0.62 2.21 -13.12
N HIS A 33 0.32 1.96 -14.02
CA HIS A 33 0.37 2.59 -15.35
C HIS A 33 -0.25 1.73 -16.45
N TYR A 34 -0.17 0.41 -16.28
CA TYR A 34 -0.49 -0.55 -17.35
C TYR A 34 -1.58 -1.55 -16.97
N GLY A 35 -2.11 -1.50 -15.74
CA GLY A 35 -3.28 -2.30 -15.32
C GLY A 35 -3.07 -3.81 -15.28
N MET A 36 -1.83 -4.30 -15.38
CA MET A 36 -1.48 -5.72 -15.31
C MET A 36 -1.08 -6.08 -13.88
N GLY A 37 -1.82 -6.99 -13.24
CA GLY A 37 -1.61 -7.44 -11.85
C GLY A 37 -2.22 -8.81 -11.60
#